data_AF-A0A6L6VE04-F1
#
_entry.id   AF-A0A6L6VE04-F1
#
_cell.length_a   1.000
_cell.length_b   1.000
_cell.length_c   1.000
_cell.angle_alpha   90.00
_cell.angle_beta   90.00
_cell.angle_gamma   90.00
#
_symmetry.space_group_name_H-M   'P 1'
#
loop_
_entity.id
_entity.type
_entity.pdbx_description
1 polymer ?
#
loop_
_entity_poly.entity_id
_entity_poly.type
_entity_poly.pdbx_seq_one_letter_code
_entity_poly.pdbx_strand_id
1 'polypeptide(L)' 'IDRFMSECRALTNFIGNAVATVVVARWENELDQTQFRAAMAGELPEEIDVVAEPVPTAA' A
#
# COMPACT_ATOMS: atom_id res chain seq x y z
N ILE A 1 -21.68 -11.85 18.47
CA ILE A 1 -21.82 -10.46 17.97
C ILE A 1 -20.58 -9.64 18.35
N ASP A 2 -20.11 -9.70 19.60
CA ASP A 2 -18.88 -9.02 20.05
C ASP A 2 -17.62 -9.38 19.25
N ARG A 3 -17.46 -10.67 18.88
CA ARG A 3 -16.37 -11.11 18.00
C ARG A 3 -16.47 -10.49 16.60
N PHE A 4 -17.67 -10.43 16.04
CA PHE A 4 -17.94 -9.82 14.73
C PHE A 4 -17.67 -8.31 14.74
N MET A 5 -18.07 -7.62 15.81
CA MET A 5 -17.81 -6.19 16.01
C MET A 5 -16.31 -5.90 16.15
N SER A 6 -15.56 -6.76 16.85
CA SER A 6 -14.10 -6.68 16.95
C SER A 6 -13.41 -6.91 15.59
N GLU A 7 -13.87 -7.92 14.84
CA GLU A 7 -13.38 -8.23 13.49
C GLU A 7 -13.65 -7.07 12.53
N CYS A 8 -14.86 -6.47 12.55
CA CYS A 8 -15.18 -5.30 11.74
C CYS A 8 -14.27 -4.12 12.05
N ARG A 9 -14.00 -3.84 13.34
CA ARG A 9 -13.10 -2.75 13.75
C ARG A 9 -11.67 -2.98 13.27
N ALA A 10 -11.18 -4.21 13.39
CA ALA A 10 -9.85 -4.58 12.91
C ALA A 10 -9.77 -4.41 11.38
N LEU A 11 -10.80 -4.82 10.64
CA LEU A 11 -10.87 -4.69 9.19
C LEU A 11 -10.85 -3.22 8.74
N THR A 12 -11.64 -2.35 9.37
CA THR A 12 -11.65 -0.92 9.00
C THR A 12 -10.33 -0.23 9.29
N ASN A 13 -9.68 -0.57 10.40
CA ASN A 13 -8.35 -0.03 10.72
C ASN A 13 -7.31 -0.49 9.70
N PHE A 14 -7.35 -1.77 9.31
CA PHE A 14 -6.44 -2.32 8.30
C PHE A 14 -6.65 -1.65 6.93
N ILE A 15 -7.89 -1.57 6.46
CA ILE A 15 -8.22 -0.91 5.18
C ILE A 15 -7.81 0.57 5.23
N GLY A 16 -8.09 1.28 6.34
CA GLY A 16 -7.71 2.67 6.51
C GLY A 16 -6.21 2.90 6.37
N ASN A 17 -5.41 2.05 7.03
CA ASN A 17 -3.95 2.12 6.92
C ASN A 17 -3.46 1.82 5.50
N ALA A 18 -3.99 0.78 4.85
CA ALA A 18 -3.60 0.42 3.49
C ALA A 18 -3.92 1.53 2.47
N VAL A 19 -5.11 2.13 2.56
CA VAL A 19 -5.52 3.25 1.70
C VAL A 19 -4.66 4.48 1.97
N ALA A 20 -4.36 4.79 3.24
CA ALA A 20 -3.50 5.91 3.59
C ALA A 20 -2.11 5.79 2.92
N THR A 21 -1.50 4.61 2.94
CA THR A 21 -0.21 4.37 2.27
C THR A 21 -0.29 4.67 0.77
N VAL A 22 -1.31 4.18 0.08
CA VAL A 22 -1.47 4.40 -1.37
C VAL A 22 -1.70 5.88 -1.70
N VAL A 23 -2.53 6.56 -0.88
CA VAL A 23 -2.84 7.99 -1.09
C VAL A 23 -1.61 8.86 -0.85
N VAL A 24 -0.87 8.62 0.23
CA VAL A 24 0.36 9.36 0.54
C VAL A 24 1.41 9.15 -0.55
N ALA A 25 1.68 7.90 -0.95
CA ALA A 25 2.63 7.62 -2.03
C ALA A 25 2.23 8.30 -3.35
N ARG A 26 0.93 8.41 -3.63
CA ARG A 26 0.43 9.13 -4.80
C ARG A 26 0.61 10.65 -4.69
N TRP A 27 0.43 11.22 -3.51
CA TRP A 27 0.64 12.66 -3.29
C TRP A 27 2.12 13.06 -3.33
N GLU A 28 3.00 12.22 -2.81
CA GLU A 28 4.47 12.40 -2.91
C GLU A 28 5.00 12.10 -4.32
N ASN A 29 4.15 11.65 -5.24
CA ASN A 29 4.53 11.27 -6.62
C ASN A 29 5.54 10.10 -6.67
N GLU A 30 5.61 9.31 -5.59
CA GLU A 30 6.45 8.12 -5.45
C GLU A 30 5.72 6.81 -5.83
N LEU A 31 4.42 6.90 -6.14
CA LEU A 31 3.64 5.74 -6.58
C LEU A 31 3.81 5.49 -8.08
N ASP A 32 4.49 4.39 -8.45
CA ASP A 32 4.47 3.88 -9.82
C ASP A 32 3.07 3.39 -10.20
N GLN A 33 2.35 4.20 -10.97
CA GLN A 33 0.98 3.88 -11.38
C GLN A 33 0.89 2.73 -12.37
N THR A 34 1.94 2.44 -13.14
CA THR A 34 1.95 1.32 -14.08
C THR A 34 2.04 0.01 -13.31
N GLN A 35 3.01 -0.08 -12.38
CA GLN A 35 3.15 -1.24 -11.50
C GLN A 35 1.92 -1.41 -10.60
N PHE A 36 1.39 -0.32 -10.03
CA PHE A 36 0.18 -0.38 -9.20
C PHE A 36 -1.04 -0.91 -9.97
N ARG A 37 -1.23 -0.48 -11.23
CA ARG A 37 -2.32 -1.00 -12.07
C ARG A 37 -2.12 -2.47 -12.42
N ALA A 38 -0.91 -2.89 -12.76
CA ALA A 38 -0.59 -4.29 -13.00
C ALA A 38 -0.87 -5.15 -11.74
N ALA A 39 -0.47 -4.67 -10.56
CA ALA A 39 -0.77 -5.31 -9.29
C ALA A 39 -2.28 -5.47 -9.03
N MET A 40 -3.06 -4.42 -9.28
CA MET A 40 -4.52 -4.47 -9.12
C MET A 40 -5.21 -5.35 -10.18
N ALA A 41 -4.59 -5.52 -11.35
CA ALA A 41 -5.06 -6.44 -12.40
C ALA A 41 -4.62 -7.91 -12.16
N GLY A 42 -3.73 -8.15 -11.19
CA GLY A 42 -3.13 -9.48 -10.97
C GLY A 42 -2.06 -9.85 -11.99
N GLU A 43 -1.51 -8.87 -12.71
CA GLU A 43 -0.57 -9.01 -13.82
C GLU A 43 0.86 -8.62 -13.42
N LEU A 44 1.27 -8.88 -12.17
CA LEU A 44 2.63 -8.58 -11.74
C LEU A 44 3.64 -9.53 -12.40
N PRO A 45 4.81 -9.02 -12.83
CA PRO A 45 5.94 -9.87 -13.20
C PRO A 45 6.36 -10.75 -12.00
N GLU A 46 6.86 -11.97 -12.25
CA GLU A 46 7.31 -12.90 -11.19
C GLU A 46 8.49 -12.36 -10.36
N GLU A 47 9.19 -11.34 -10.85
CA GLU A 47 10.31 -10.70 -10.17
C GLU A 47 9.96 -9.25 -9.82
N ILE A 48 9.71 -9.02 -8.54
CA ILE A 48 9.55 -7.67 -7.98
C ILE A 48 10.95 -7.21 -7.56
N ASP A 49 11.61 -6.45 -8.43
CA ASP A 49 12.89 -5.84 -8.10
C ASP A 49 12.62 -4.68 -7.13
N VAL A 50 12.67 -4.96 -5.83
CA VAL A 50 12.44 -3.95 -4.79
C VAL A 50 13.68 -3.06 -4.74
N VAL A 51 13.76 -2.10 -5.65
CA VAL A 51 14.76 -1.04 -5.59
C VAL A 51 14.31 -0.06 -4.51
N ALA A 52 14.59 -0.42 -3.26
CA ALA A 52 14.50 0.53 -2.16
C ALA A 52 15.65 1.54 -2.33
N GLU A 53 15.38 2.67 -3.00
CA GLU A 53 16.31 3.79 -2.92
C GLU A 53 16.45 4.22 -1.45
N PRO A 54 17.68 4.43 -0.96
CA PRO A 54 17.90 4.77 0.42
C PRO A 54 17.24 6.13 0.73
N VAL A 55 16.31 6.12 1.69
CA VAL A 55 15.65 7.33 2.19
C VAL A 55 16.73 8.34 2.59
N PRO A 56 16.76 9.56 2.02
CA PRO A 56 17.73 10.57 2.39
C PRO A 56 17.46 10.95 3.85
N THR A 57 18.33 10.49 4.75
CA THR A 57 18.33 10.96 6.14
C THR A 57 18.83 12.40 6.10
N ALA A 58 17.91 13.35 6.22
CA ALA A 58 18.25 14.76 6.33
C ALA A 58 19.21 14.97 7.50
N ALA A 59 20.36 15.57 7.21
CA ALA A 59 21.40 15.97 8.16
C ALA A 59 20.97 17.16 9.04
#